data_AF-A0A2N2FZT1-F1
#
_entry.id   AF-A0A2N2FZT1-F1
#
_cell.length_a   1.000
_cell.length_b   1.000
_cell.length_c   1.000
_cell.angle_alpha   90.00
_cell.angle_beta   90.00
_cell.angle_gamma   90.00
#
_symmetry.space_group_name_H-M   'P 1'
#
loop_
_entity.id
_entity.type
_entity.pdbx_description
1 polymer ?
#
loop_
_entity_poly.entity_id
_entity_poly.type
_entity_poly.pdbx_seq_one_letter_code
_entity_poly.pdbx_strand_id
1 'polypeptide(L)'
;MSQFLTVAALFLLLLSSSPAAASEQTPLAPASVDALTTAINRLATALEAEQKSTNNKESLERLNLAIAYLSFRSRRIEVVERDINALKNTRNNIEDAQKTWSERILALEERQKQSMGGVNGDLSKMIEDSKTQMAAFKERQARLGEEIIQLENRNYELQREINSIEKFVERHLDF
;
A
#
# COMPACT_ATOMS: atom_id res chain seq x y z
N MET A 1 14.82 -25.35 36.81
CA MET A 1 15.18 -23.93 36.58
C MET A 1 16.47 -23.88 35.75
N SER A 2 16.40 -23.98 34.42
CA SER A 2 17.57 -23.72 33.54
C SER A 2 17.23 -23.76 32.04
N GLN A 3 16.09 -23.21 31.61
CA GLN A 3 15.76 -23.10 30.17
C GLN A 3 15.24 -21.73 29.75
N PHE A 4 15.24 -20.74 30.65
CA PHE A 4 14.83 -19.36 30.34
C PHE A 4 16.01 -18.45 29.93
N LEU A 5 17.23 -18.97 29.82
CA LEU A 5 18.45 -18.17 29.60
C LEU A 5 18.98 -18.16 28.16
N THR A 6 18.37 -18.89 27.22
CA THR A 6 18.87 -18.99 25.84
C THR A 6 18.08 -18.19 24.80
N VAL A 7 16.93 -17.60 25.15
CA VAL A 7 16.12 -16.80 24.21
C VAL A 7 16.50 -15.31 24.24
N ALA A 8 17.12 -14.83 25.32
CA ALA A 8 17.45 -13.42 25.51
C ALA A 8 18.70 -12.93 24.73
N ALA A 9 19.55 -13.83 24.23
CA ALA A 9 20.83 -13.46 23.62
C ALA A 9 20.79 -13.33 22.08
N LEU A 10 19.72 -13.79 21.40
CA LEU A 10 19.63 -13.75 19.93
C LEU A 10 18.82 -12.56 19.39
N PHE A 11 18.05 -11.88 20.22
CA PHE A 11 17.22 -10.73 19.80
C PHE A 11 17.95 -9.37 19.92
N LEU A 12 19.12 -9.35 20.57
CA LEU A 12 19.93 -8.15 20.80
C LEU A 12 20.94 -7.83 19.67
N LEU A 13 21.00 -8.65 18.61
CA LEU A 13 22.00 -8.54 17.54
C LEU A 13 21.47 -8.00 16.19
N LEU A 14 20.21 -7.58 16.11
CA LEU A 14 19.62 -6.97 14.89
C LEU A 14 19.42 -5.45 15.00
N LEU A 15 19.98 -4.81 16.04
CA LEU A 15 19.81 -3.39 16.36
C LEU A 15 20.96 -2.47 15.89
N SER A 16 21.86 -2.91 15.01
CA SER A 16 22.99 -2.07 14.59
C SER A 16 23.27 -2.14 13.09
N SER A 17 22.55 -1.34 12.32
CA SER A 17 23.10 -0.68 11.13
C SER A 17 22.20 0.48 10.69
N SER A 18 22.62 1.69 11.06
CA SER A 18 22.34 2.93 10.32
C SER A 18 23.70 3.50 9.90
N PRO A 19 23.81 4.13 8.71
CA PRO A 19 23.74 5.58 8.74
C PRO A 19 23.01 6.26 7.55
N ALA A 20 22.25 7.29 7.92
CA ALA A 20 22.23 8.66 7.41
C ALA A 20 21.86 9.01 5.94
N ALA A 21 20.73 9.73 5.86
CA ALA A 21 20.50 11.05 5.22
C ALA A 21 20.28 11.16 3.70
N ALA A 22 19.02 11.43 3.32
CA ALA A 22 18.63 12.60 2.52
C ALA A 22 17.12 12.84 2.69
N SER A 23 16.78 13.97 3.29
CA SER A 23 15.42 14.43 3.58
C SER A 23 14.81 15.14 2.38
N GLU A 24 13.68 14.63 1.89
CA GLU A 24 12.55 15.42 1.38
C GLU A 24 11.38 14.46 1.13
N GLN A 25 10.68 14.11 2.20
CA GLN A 25 9.40 13.42 2.14
C GLN A 25 8.49 14.11 3.13
N THR A 26 7.41 14.69 2.64
CA THR A 26 6.23 14.99 3.45
C THR A 26 5.46 13.68 3.57
N PRO A 27 5.38 13.01 4.73
CA PRO A 27 4.54 11.84 4.90
C PRO A 27 3.34 12.24 5.75
N LEU A 28 2.28 12.70 5.10
CA LEU A 28 0.94 12.73 5.70
C LEU A 28 0.35 11.31 5.58
N ALA A 29 0.78 10.36 6.41
CA ALA A 29 0.17 9.02 6.49
C ALA A 29 0.45 8.12 7.72
N PRO A 30 1.36 8.38 8.68
CA PRO A 30 1.47 7.52 9.87
C PRO A 30 0.41 7.81 10.94
N ALA A 31 -0.16 9.03 10.95
CA ALA A 31 -1.02 9.50 12.03
C ALA A 31 -2.39 8.82 12.11
N SER A 32 -2.95 8.31 11.00
CA SER A 32 -4.29 7.71 11.00
C SER A 32 -4.30 6.30 11.60
N VAL A 33 -3.28 5.49 11.32
CA VAL A 33 -3.12 4.14 11.88
C VAL A 33 -2.76 4.22 13.37
N ASP A 34 -1.92 5.18 13.75
CA ASP A 34 -1.58 5.42 15.16
C ASP A 34 -2.79 5.93 15.96
N ALA A 35 -3.61 6.81 15.37
CA ALA A 35 -4.86 7.27 15.98
C ALA A 35 -5.85 6.12 16.17
N LEU A 36 -6.00 5.25 15.18
CA LEU A 36 -6.89 4.08 15.24
C LEU A 36 -6.41 3.06 16.29
N THR A 37 -5.11 2.81 16.35
CA THR A 37 -4.49 1.92 17.35
C THR A 37 -4.69 2.48 18.76
N THR A 38 -4.57 3.80 18.92
CA THR A 38 -4.84 4.48 20.20
C THR A 38 -6.31 4.35 20.61
N ALA A 39 -7.24 4.47 19.66
CA ALA A 39 -8.67 4.28 19.91
C ALA A 39 -8.98 2.82 20.33
N ILE A 40 -8.39 1.83 19.67
CA ILE A 40 -8.54 0.41 20.01
C ILE A 40 -8.00 0.12 21.43
N ASN A 41 -6.85 0.66 21.79
CA ASN A 41 -6.27 0.46 23.12
C ASN A 41 -7.11 1.10 24.23
N ARG A 42 -7.66 2.30 24.00
CA ARG A 42 -8.58 2.97 24.93
C ARG A 42 -9.88 2.19 25.11
N LEU A 43 -10.43 1.66 24.03
CA LEU A 43 -11.61 0.80 24.08
C LEU A 43 -11.34 -0.50 24.85
N ALA A 44 -10.18 -1.13 24.64
CA ALA A 44 -9.80 -2.33 25.38
C ALA A 44 -9.64 -2.08 26.89
N THR A 45 -9.10 -0.92 27.29
CA THR A 45 -8.97 -0.56 28.72
C THR A 45 -10.32 -0.22 29.36
N ALA A 46 -11.21 0.46 28.63
CA ALA A 46 -12.58 0.69 29.09
C ALA A 46 -13.35 -0.64 29.28
N LEU A 47 -13.10 -1.61 28.40
CA LEU A 47 -13.71 -2.94 28.42
C LEU A 47 -13.32 -3.76 29.67
N GLU A 48 -12.05 -3.71 30.08
CA GLU A 48 -11.59 -4.35 31.32
C GLU A 48 -12.20 -3.72 32.59
N ALA A 49 -12.45 -2.40 32.56
CA ALA A 49 -13.06 -1.68 33.67
C ALA A 49 -14.56 -1.98 33.82
N GLU A 50 -15.28 -2.16 32.71
CA GLU A 50 -16.75 -2.33 32.69
C GLU A 50 -17.23 -3.76 32.96
N GLN A 51 -16.39 -4.78 32.71
CA GLN A 51 -16.72 -6.20 32.85
C GLN A 51 -17.11 -6.62 34.29
N LYS A 52 -16.95 -5.73 35.28
CA LYS A 52 -17.32 -5.92 36.69
C LYS A 52 -18.80 -5.57 37.02
N SER A 53 -19.60 -5.03 36.10
CA SER A 53 -20.99 -4.58 36.32
C SER A 53 -22.02 -5.37 35.49
N THR A 54 -22.97 -6.06 36.15
CA THR A 54 -23.89 -7.04 35.52
C THR A 54 -25.04 -6.46 34.67
N ASN A 55 -25.37 -5.16 34.78
CA ASN A 55 -26.36 -4.52 33.88
C ASN A 55 -25.76 -4.10 32.52
N ASN A 56 -24.43 -4.21 32.36
CA ASN A 56 -23.72 -3.77 31.15
C ASN A 56 -23.44 -4.90 30.16
N LYS A 57 -23.95 -6.13 30.37
CA LYS A 57 -23.66 -7.27 29.48
C LYS A 57 -24.08 -7.05 28.03
N GLU A 58 -25.26 -6.49 27.78
CA GLU A 58 -25.74 -6.22 26.41
C GLU A 58 -24.96 -5.06 25.76
N SER A 59 -24.62 -4.02 26.52
CA SER A 59 -23.74 -2.93 26.07
C SER A 59 -22.34 -3.46 25.72
N LEU A 60 -21.79 -4.33 26.56
CA LEU A 60 -20.52 -5.02 26.35
C LEU A 60 -20.55 -5.91 25.10
N GLU A 61 -21.63 -6.64 24.84
CA GLU A 61 -21.78 -7.43 23.60
C GLU A 61 -21.82 -6.53 22.36
N ARG A 62 -22.53 -5.40 22.42
CA ARG A 62 -22.58 -4.41 21.32
C ARG A 62 -21.21 -3.77 21.07
N LEU A 63 -20.47 -3.43 22.13
CA LEU A 63 -19.09 -2.94 22.06
C LEU A 63 -18.14 -3.96 21.44
N ASN A 64 -18.19 -5.21 21.91
CA ASN A 64 -17.37 -6.29 21.36
C ASN A 64 -17.65 -6.52 19.87
N LEU A 65 -18.92 -6.45 19.46
CA LEU A 65 -19.30 -6.55 18.06
C LEU A 65 -18.79 -5.37 17.23
N ALA A 66 -18.88 -4.15 17.77
CA ALA A 66 -18.35 -2.95 17.11
C ALA A 66 -16.82 -3.02 16.94
N ILE A 67 -16.09 -3.47 17.96
CA ILE A 67 -14.64 -3.68 17.91
C ILE A 67 -14.30 -4.72 16.84
N ALA A 68 -14.93 -5.90 16.89
CA ALA A 68 -14.68 -6.96 15.92
C ALA A 68 -14.93 -6.50 14.47
N TYR A 69 -16.00 -5.72 14.27
CA TYR A 69 -16.35 -5.18 12.97
C TYR A 69 -15.35 -4.11 12.47
N LEU A 70 -14.91 -3.20 13.34
CA LEU A 70 -13.87 -2.21 13.02
C LEU A 70 -12.54 -2.88 12.70
N SER A 71 -12.13 -3.88 13.49
CA SER A 71 -10.91 -4.67 13.23
C SER A 71 -10.97 -5.39 11.88
N PHE A 72 -12.10 -6.01 11.55
CA PHE A 72 -12.28 -6.66 10.25
C PHE A 72 -12.14 -5.67 9.09
N ARG A 73 -12.73 -4.47 9.22
CA ARG A 73 -12.64 -3.44 8.18
C ARG A 73 -11.27 -2.82 8.04
N SER A 74 -10.61 -2.52 9.16
CA SER A 74 -9.22 -2.05 9.18
C SER A 74 -8.32 -3.02 8.41
N ARG A 75 -8.48 -4.33 8.65
CA ARG A 75 -7.73 -5.35 7.92
C ARG A 75 -8.03 -5.37 6.42
N ARG A 76 -9.27 -5.10 6.02
CA ARG A 76 -9.63 -5.00 4.59
C ARG A 76 -9.00 -3.77 3.93
N ILE A 77 -8.98 -2.63 4.61
CA ILE A 77 -8.30 -1.42 4.15
C ILE A 77 -6.81 -1.70 3.96
N GLU A 78 -6.17 -2.31 4.96
CA GLU A 78 -4.73 -2.65 4.90
C GLU A 78 -4.40 -3.54 3.69
N VAL A 79 -5.26 -4.51 3.36
CA VAL A 79 -5.09 -5.35 2.16
C VAL A 79 -5.20 -4.52 0.89
N VAL A 80 -6.23 -3.69 0.76
CA VAL A 80 -6.42 -2.82 -0.43
C VAL A 80 -5.26 -1.84 -0.58
N GLU A 81 -4.76 -1.26 0.51
CA GLU A 81 -3.59 -0.37 0.50
C GLU A 81 -2.33 -1.08 0.04
N ARG A 82 -2.13 -2.33 0.50
CA ARG A 82 -1.01 -3.17 0.04
C ARG A 82 -1.11 -3.45 -1.46
N ASP A 83 -2.30 -3.75 -1.96
CA ASP A 83 -2.55 -4.03 -3.38
C ASP A 83 -2.30 -2.77 -4.24
N ILE A 84 -2.81 -1.61 -3.81
CA ILE A 84 -2.54 -0.31 -4.46
C ILE A 84 -1.03 -0.07 -4.56
N ASN A 85 -0.30 -0.27 -3.48
CA ASN A 85 1.15 -0.07 -3.45
C ASN A 85 1.89 -1.06 -4.36
N ALA A 86 1.47 -2.33 -4.41
CA ALA A 86 2.04 -3.33 -5.30
C ALA A 86 1.82 -2.97 -6.78
N LEU A 87 0.63 -2.50 -7.15
CA LEU A 87 0.33 -2.04 -8.51
C LEU A 87 1.11 -0.78 -8.88
N LYS A 88 1.22 0.20 -7.95
CA LYS A 88 2.04 1.40 -8.16
C LYS A 88 3.51 1.06 -8.42
N ASN A 89 4.08 0.13 -7.64
CA ASN A 89 5.45 -0.35 -7.87
C ASN A 89 5.59 -1.03 -9.24
N THR A 90 4.63 -1.87 -9.62
CA THR A 90 4.63 -2.52 -10.94
C THR A 90 4.53 -1.50 -12.08
N ARG A 91 3.69 -0.47 -11.93
CA ARG A 91 3.56 0.62 -12.89
C ARG A 91 4.86 1.40 -13.03
N ASN A 92 5.53 1.74 -11.92
CA ASN A 92 6.80 2.45 -11.94
C ASN A 92 7.90 1.62 -12.63
N ASN A 93 7.97 0.31 -12.35
CA ASN A 93 8.90 -0.59 -13.03
C ASN A 93 8.65 -0.64 -14.56
N ILE A 94 7.38 -0.61 -15.00
CA ILE A 94 7.03 -0.54 -16.42
C ILE A 94 7.45 0.81 -17.01
N GLU A 95 7.25 1.90 -16.29
CA GLU A 95 7.66 3.24 -16.73
C GLU A 95 9.18 3.34 -16.91
N ASP A 96 9.96 2.78 -16.01
CA ASP A 96 11.42 2.75 -16.14
C ASP A 96 11.87 1.87 -17.31
N ALA A 97 11.23 0.71 -17.50
CA ALA A 97 11.47 -0.11 -18.68
C ALA A 97 11.13 0.64 -19.98
N GLN A 98 10.03 1.40 -20.01
CA GLN A 98 9.67 2.23 -21.16
C GLN A 98 10.74 3.30 -21.45
N LYS A 99 11.32 3.94 -20.44
CA LYS A 99 12.40 4.91 -20.64
C LYS A 99 13.59 4.26 -21.34
N THR A 100 14.05 3.11 -20.84
CA THR A 100 15.15 2.35 -21.45
C THR A 100 14.84 1.91 -22.89
N TRP A 101 13.62 1.42 -23.15
CA TRP A 101 13.21 1.04 -24.50
C TRP A 101 13.11 2.24 -25.44
N SER A 102 12.70 3.40 -24.95
CA SER A 102 12.63 4.64 -25.73
C SER A 102 14.02 5.11 -26.13
N GLU A 103 14.97 5.10 -25.20
CA GLU A 103 16.39 5.40 -25.48
C GLU A 103 16.98 4.44 -26.52
N ARG A 104 16.66 3.14 -26.41
CA ARG A 104 17.09 2.13 -27.38
C ARG A 104 16.50 2.39 -28.78
N ILE A 105 15.22 2.73 -28.89
CA ILE A 105 14.58 3.07 -30.17
C ILE A 105 15.27 4.28 -30.80
N LEU A 106 15.51 5.34 -30.01
CA LEU A 106 16.21 6.54 -30.49
C LEU A 106 17.61 6.23 -31.01
N ALA A 107 18.37 5.38 -30.30
CA ALA A 107 19.70 4.96 -30.74
C ALA A 107 19.67 4.15 -32.05
N LEU A 108 18.66 3.28 -32.22
CA LEU A 108 18.47 2.52 -33.45
C LEU A 108 18.08 3.42 -34.63
N GLU A 109 17.17 4.37 -34.41
CA GLU A 109 16.76 5.35 -35.42
C GLU A 109 17.93 6.24 -35.85
N GLU A 110 18.78 6.66 -34.91
CA GLU A 110 19.99 7.44 -35.22
C GLU A 110 21.00 6.61 -36.03
N ARG A 111 21.22 5.34 -35.66
CA ARG A 111 22.06 4.41 -36.43
C ARG A 111 21.50 4.17 -37.84
N GLN A 112 20.18 4.14 -38.00
CA GLN A 112 19.52 4.03 -39.30
C GLN A 112 19.81 5.25 -40.18
N LYS A 113 19.74 6.46 -39.61
CA LYS A 113 20.01 7.72 -40.32
C LYS A 113 21.48 7.85 -40.73
N GLN A 114 22.40 7.40 -39.89
CA GLN A 114 23.84 7.42 -40.15
C GLN A 114 24.26 6.38 -41.20
N SER A 115 23.47 5.33 -41.40
CA SER A 115 23.63 4.36 -42.49
C SER A 115 23.21 5.02 -43.82
N MET A 116 24.15 5.69 -44.50
CA MET A 116 23.97 6.33 -45.80
C MET A 116 23.24 5.42 -46.83
N GLY A 117 21.95 5.68 -47.06
CA GLY A 117 21.21 5.32 -48.29
C GLY A 117 20.78 3.87 -48.50
N GLY A 118 21.16 2.91 -47.65
CA GLY A 118 20.68 1.53 -47.74
C GLY A 118 19.47 1.30 -46.83
N VAL A 119 18.32 0.91 -47.37
CA VAL A 119 17.20 0.37 -46.58
C VAL A 119 17.68 -0.90 -45.91
N ASN A 120 18.24 -0.78 -44.71
CA ASN A 120 18.65 -1.92 -43.92
C ASN A 120 17.38 -2.49 -43.28
N GLY A 121 16.69 -3.36 -44.03
CA GLY A 121 15.38 -3.92 -43.68
C GLY A 121 15.37 -4.56 -42.28
N ASP A 122 16.50 -5.15 -41.86
CA ASP A 122 16.66 -5.71 -40.53
C ASP A 122 16.61 -4.64 -39.43
N LEU A 123 17.23 -3.48 -39.66
CA LEU A 123 17.22 -2.37 -38.69
C LEU A 123 15.84 -1.73 -38.60
N SER A 124 15.17 -1.56 -39.74
CA SER A 124 13.79 -1.06 -39.79
C SER A 124 12.82 -2.00 -39.08
N LYS A 125 12.99 -3.31 -39.26
CA LYS A 125 12.20 -4.33 -38.56
C LYS A 125 12.45 -4.30 -37.05
N MET A 126 13.70 -4.19 -36.61
CA MET A 126 14.04 -4.07 -35.18
C MET A 126 13.43 -2.82 -34.53
N ILE A 127 13.38 -1.70 -35.24
CA ILE A 127 12.74 -0.47 -34.76
C ILE A 127 11.22 -0.68 -34.64
N GLU A 128 10.59 -1.28 -35.64
CA GLU A 128 9.15 -1.54 -35.63
C GLU A 128 8.73 -2.53 -34.54
N ASP A 129 9.49 -3.62 -34.37
CA ASP A 129 9.28 -4.59 -33.29
C ASP A 129 9.41 -3.91 -31.92
N SER A 130 10.39 -3.02 -31.75
CA SER A 130 10.60 -2.26 -30.51
C SER A 130 9.46 -1.25 -30.26
N LYS A 131 8.93 -0.60 -31.30
CA LYS A 131 7.76 0.29 -31.20
C LYS A 131 6.50 -0.47 -30.82
N THR A 132 6.32 -1.68 -31.36
CA THR A 132 5.21 -2.56 -31.01
C THR A 132 5.27 -2.97 -29.54
N GLN A 133 6.45 -3.33 -29.03
CA GLN A 133 6.64 -3.62 -27.60
C GLN A 133 6.39 -2.40 -26.72
N MET A 134 6.82 -1.20 -27.15
CA MET A 134 6.52 0.05 -26.46
C MET A 134 5.01 0.32 -26.36
N ALA A 135 4.27 0.08 -27.44
CA ALA A 135 2.81 0.23 -27.45
C ALA A 135 2.15 -0.73 -26.44
N ALA A 136 2.59 -1.98 -26.39
CA ALA A 136 2.09 -2.97 -25.43
C ALA A 136 2.38 -2.56 -23.97
N PHE A 137 3.55 -1.98 -23.68
CA PHE A 137 3.86 -1.45 -22.35
C PHE A 137 2.96 -0.27 -21.98
N LYS A 138 2.68 0.65 -22.91
CA LYS A 138 1.77 1.78 -22.68
C LYS A 138 0.35 1.31 -22.39
N GLU A 139 -0.14 0.34 -23.13
CA GLU A 139 -1.46 -0.26 -22.90
C GLU A 139 -1.53 -0.94 -21.52
N ARG A 140 -0.49 -1.69 -21.13
CA ARG A 140 -0.41 -2.30 -19.80
C ARG A 140 -0.36 -1.25 -18.70
N GLN A 141 0.40 -0.17 -18.87
CA GLN A 141 0.48 0.93 -17.91
C GLN A 141 -0.88 1.63 -17.75
N ALA A 142 -1.63 1.84 -18.84
CA ALA A 142 -2.97 2.42 -18.79
C ALA A 142 -3.94 1.53 -17.99
N ARG A 143 -3.95 0.22 -18.25
CA ARG A 143 -4.77 -0.75 -17.50
C ARG A 143 -4.45 -0.75 -16.00
N LEU A 144 -3.16 -0.75 -15.65
CA LEU A 144 -2.75 -0.66 -14.24
C LEU A 144 -3.20 0.66 -13.61
N GLY A 145 -3.17 1.76 -14.36
CA GLY A 145 -3.68 3.06 -13.90
C GLY A 145 -5.17 3.01 -13.56
N GLU A 146 -5.97 2.38 -14.42
CA GLU A 146 -7.41 2.19 -14.18
C GLU A 146 -7.68 1.32 -12.94
N GLU A 147 -6.96 0.21 -12.80
CA GLU A 147 -7.07 -0.69 -11.64
C GLU A 147 -6.71 0.02 -10.32
N ILE A 148 -5.63 0.83 -10.32
CA ILE A 148 -5.25 1.65 -9.17
C ILE A 148 -6.38 2.61 -8.79
N ILE A 149 -6.98 3.31 -9.76
CA ILE A 149 -8.09 4.24 -9.50
C ILE A 149 -9.30 3.51 -8.89
N GLN A 150 -9.65 2.34 -9.41
CA GLN A 150 -10.75 1.53 -8.88
C GLN A 150 -10.50 1.12 -7.42
N LEU A 151 -9.28 0.69 -7.10
CA LEU A 151 -8.90 0.33 -5.72
C LEU A 151 -8.84 1.54 -4.80
N GLU A 152 -8.35 2.69 -5.26
CA GLU A 152 -8.32 3.94 -4.49
C GLU A 152 -9.73 4.42 -4.14
N ASN A 153 -10.67 4.36 -5.10
CA ASN A 153 -12.08 4.64 -4.86
C ASN A 153 -12.67 3.69 -3.82
N ARG A 154 -12.36 2.39 -3.94
CA ARG A 154 -12.83 1.40 -2.97
C ARG A 154 -12.26 1.62 -1.58
N ASN A 155 -11.00 2.01 -1.48
CA ASN A 155 -10.37 2.35 -0.21
C ASN A 155 -11.06 3.56 0.43
N TYR A 156 -11.33 4.61 -0.35
CA TYR A 156 -12.04 5.80 0.11
C TYR A 156 -13.44 5.47 0.67
N GLU A 157 -14.20 4.59 -0.01
CA GLU A 157 -15.49 4.11 0.49
C GLU A 157 -15.36 3.40 1.84
N LEU A 158 -14.40 2.47 1.95
CA LEU A 158 -14.16 1.72 3.18
C LEU A 158 -13.79 2.64 4.35
N GLN A 159 -12.94 3.64 4.11
CA GLN A 159 -12.57 4.65 5.10
C GLN A 159 -13.77 5.50 5.52
N ARG A 160 -14.63 5.92 4.58
CA ARG A 160 -15.85 6.66 4.88
C ARG A 160 -16.81 5.88 5.76
N GLU A 161 -16.95 4.58 5.50
CA GLU A 161 -17.79 3.68 6.29
C GLU A 161 -17.24 3.50 7.72
N ILE A 162 -15.92 3.49 7.92
CA ILE A 162 -15.31 3.49 9.27
C ILE A 162 -15.69 4.77 10.03
N ASN A 163 -15.47 5.94 9.43
CA ASN A 163 -15.79 7.23 10.07
C ASN A 163 -17.27 7.33 10.47
N SER A 164 -18.18 6.74 9.67
CA SER A 164 -19.61 6.70 9.99
C SER A 164 -19.92 5.85 11.23
N ILE A 165 -19.14 4.80 11.46
CA ILE A 165 -19.37 3.85 12.55
C ILE A 165 -18.67 4.32 13.82
N GLU A 166 -17.50 4.95 13.71
CA GLU A 166 -16.90 5.71 14.80
C GLU A 166 -17.89 6.74 15.35
N LYS A 167 -18.51 7.56 14.47
CA LYS A 167 -19.57 8.50 14.86
C LYS A 167 -20.83 7.83 15.42
N PHE A 168 -21.11 6.58 15.07
CA PHE A 168 -22.24 5.84 15.63
C PHE A 168 -21.91 5.38 17.05
N VAL A 169 -20.71 4.82 17.25
CA VAL A 169 -20.15 4.41 18.52
C VAL A 169 -20.09 5.60 19.48
N GLU A 170 -19.50 6.73 19.08
CA GLU A 170 -19.44 7.97 19.88
C GLU A 170 -20.81 8.50 20.32
N ARG A 171 -21.86 8.31 19.51
CA ARG A 171 -23.21 8.82 19.80
C ARG A 171 -24.08 7.91 20.66
N HIS A 172 -23.77 6.61 20.72
CA HIS A 172 -24.60 5.62 21.40
C HIS A 172 -23.92 4.95 22.58
N LEU A 173 -22.63 5.22 22.73
CA LEU A 173 -21.82 4.81 23.86
C LEU A 173 -21.32 6.13 24.44
N ASP A 174 -22.07 6.68 25.40
CA ASP A 174 -21.72 7.92 26.10
C ASP A 174 -20.29 7.80 26.67
N PHE A 175 -19.31 8.30 25.93
CA PHE A 175 -17.92 8.47 26.36
C PHE A 175 -17.68 9.92 26.77
#